data_AF-A0A1R1Y1F7-F1
#
_entry.id   AF-A0A1R1Y1F7-F1
#
_cell.length_a   1.000
_cell.length_b   1.000
_cell.length_c   1.000
_cell.angle_alpha   90.00
_cell.angle_beta   90.00
_cell.angle_gamma   90.00
#
_symmetry.space_group_name_H-M   'P 1'
#
loop_
_entity.id
_entity.type
_entity.pdbx_description
1 polymer ?
#
loop_
_entity_poly.entity_id
_entity_poly.type
_entity_poly.pdbx_seq_one_letter_code
_entity_poly.pdbx_strand_id
1 'polypeptide(L)'
;MNQNIPKSQECYEKQVRVGSLSPTSMLNAQESFFADNSPPENIDEIIAGTQKFIQDNLANSRKIALITSGGTTVPLEKNTVRFIDNFSVGTRGAISAEYFIKHGYSVIFFHRKHSLQPFNRKYTKPQNGILDFLCVEPDNNISGTFFPYLICFFFFFFYQKNV
;
A
#
# COMPACT_ATOMS: atom_id res chain seq x y z
N MET A 1 -2.44 -57.23 19.91
CA MET A 1 -1.69 -56.30 19.04
C MET A 1 -2.52 -55.04 18.90
N ASN A 2 -2.28 -54.08 19.79
CA ASN A 2 -2.91 -52.76 19.80
C ASN A 2 -2.18 -51.88 18.79
N GLN A 3 -2.86 -51.42 17.74
CA GLN A 3 -2.31 -50.39 16.86
C GLN A 3 -2.86 -49.04 17.30
N ASN A 4 -2.03 -48.32 18.07
CA ASN A 4 -2.20 -46.93 18.43
C ASN A 4 -2.15 -46.06 17.18
N ILE A 5 -3.27 -45.42 16.84
CA ILE A 5 -3.35 -44.38 15.81
C ILE A 5 -2.68 -43.11 16.38
N PRO A 6 -1.78 -42.42 15.64
CA PRO A 6 -0.97 -41.34 16.21
C PRO A 6 -1.81 -40.09 16.52
N LYS A 7 -1.65 -39.56 17.74
CA LYS A 7 -2.13 -38.26 18.22
C LYS A 7 -1.58 -37.08 17.39
N SER A 8 -2.14 -36.86 16.21
CA SER A 8 -1.80 -35.73 15.32
C SER A 8 -2.89 -34.66 15.24
N GLN A 9 -4.03 -34.86 15.90
CA GLN A 9 -5.13 -33.89 15.94
C GLN A 9 -5.10 -32.96 17.17
N GLU A 10 -4.31 -33.27 18.20
CA GLU A 10 -4.22 -32.47 19.45
C GLU A 10 -3.39 -31.17 19.29
N CYS A 11 -2.79 -30.90 18.12
CA CYS A 11 -1.89 -29.75 17.89
C CYS A 11 -2.52 -28.59 17.08
N TYR A 12 -3.79 -28.71 16.65
CA TYR A 12 -4.49 -27.65 15.88
C TYR A 12 -5.62 -26.94 16.64
N GLU A 13 -5.79 -27.20 17.94
CA GLU A 13 -6.80 -26.56 18.81
C GLU A 13 -6.20 -25.69 19.92
N LYS A 14 -5.02 -25.11 19.67
CA LYS A 14 -4.64 -23.86 20.35
C LYS A 14 -4.83 -22.68 19.41
N GLN A 15 -6.07 -22.54 18.92
CA GLN A 15 -6.56 -21.23 18.54
C GLN A 15 -6.51 -20.36 19.79
N VAL A 16 -5.69 -19.32 19.76
CA VAL A 16 -5.81 -18.19 20.68
C VAL A 16 -7.29 -17.79 20.64
N ARG A 17 -8.03 -18.04 21.74
CA ARG A 17 -9.36 -17.47 21.91
C ARG A 17 -9.18 -15.96 21.98
N VAL A 18 -9.16 -15.30 20.82
CA VAL A 18 -9.56 -13.90 20.74
C VAL A 18 -11.03 -13.95 21.10
N GLY A 19 -11.37 -13.63 22.35
CA GLY A 19 -12.76 -13.55 22.78
C GLY A 19 -13.50 -12.68 21.77
N SER A 20 -14.51 -13.24 21.12
CA SER A 20 -15.34 -12.50 20.17
C SER A 20 -16.07 -11.42 20.96
N LEU A 21 -15.50 -10.22 20.96
CA LEU A 21 -16.12 -9.02 21.50
C LEU A 21 -17.51 -8.87 20.86
N SER A 22 -18.53 -8.57 21.66
CA SER A 22 -19.86 -8.26 21.12
C SER A 22 -19.77 -7.05 20.19
N PRO A 23 -20.64 -6.92 19.17
CA PRO A 23 -20.62 -5.80 18.24
C PRO A 23 -20.60 -4.44 18.94
N THR A 24 -21.36 -4.30 20.03
CA THR A 24 -21.39 -3.10 20.88
C THR A 24 -20.03 -2.83 21.55
N SER A 25 -19.36 -3.85 22.07
CA SER A 25 -18.03 -3.69 22.69
C SER A 25 -16.94 -3.36 21.66
N MET A 26 -17.08 -3.81 20.41
CA MET A 26 -16.16 -3.44 19.32
C MET A 26 -16.31 -1.97 18.91
N LEU A 27 -17.54 -1.47 18.80
CA LEU A 27 -17.81 -0.06 18.49
C LEU A 27 -17.23 0.85 19.58
N ASN A 28 -17.49 0.53 20.85
CA ASN A 28 -16.94 1.29 21.97
C ASN A 28 -15.39 1.32 21.96
N ALA A 29 -14.75 0.19 21.61
CA ALA A 29 -13.29 0.12 21.51
C ALA A 29 -12.74 0.97 20.33
N GLN A 30 -13.46 1.04 19.21
CA GLN A 30 -13.09 1.87 18.07
C GLN A 30 -13.19 3.36 18.40
N GLU A 31 -14.28 3.78 19.04
CA GLU A 31 -14.48 5.17 19.46
C GLU A 31 -13.40 5.60 20.46
N SER A 32 -13.07 4.76 21.43
CA SER A 32 -11.97 5.00 22.38
C SER A 32 -10.65 5.21 21.65
N PHE A 33 -10.33 4.36 20.67
CA PHE A 33 -9.08 4.48 19.91
C PHE A 33 -8.91 5.85 19.26
N PHE A 34 -9.95 6.37 18.60
CA PHE A 34 -9.88 7.68 17.95
C PHE A 34 -9.93 8.85 18.95
N ALA A 35 -10.53 8.67 20.12
CA ALA A 35 -10.47 9.67 21.19
C ALA A 35 -9.06 9.77 21.81
N ASP A 36 -8.39 8.63 21.96
CA ASP A 36 -7.08 8.52 22.62
C ASP A 36 -5.90 8.87 21.70
N ASN A 37 -6.11 8.86 20.37
CA ASN A 37 -5.06 9.10 19.38
C ASN A 37 -5.42 10.28 18.48
N SER A 38 -4.65 11.37 18.60
CA SER A 38 -4.82 12.53 17.74
C SER A 38 -4.57 12.17 16.27
N PRO A 39 -5.37 12.72 15.34
CA PRO A 39 -5.16 12.47 13.92
C PRO A 39 -3.85 13.12 13.43
N PRO A 40 -3.29 12.65 12.29
CA PRO A 40 -2.15 13.30 11.66
C PRO A 40 -2.48 14.75 11.27
N GLU A 41 -1.47 15.63 11.32
CA GLU A 41 -1.62 17.08 11.02
C GLU A 41 -2.19 17.36 9.63
N ASN A 42 -1.93 16.48 8.66
CA ASN A 42 -2.34 16.63 7.26
C ASN A 42 -3.63 15.86 6.91
N ILE A 43 -4.42 15.44 7.91
CA ILE A 43 -5.62 14.63 7.65
C ILE A 43 -6.67 15.38 6.83
N ASP A 44 -6.87 16.67 7.07
CA ASP A 44 -7.89 17.47 6.39
C ASP A 44 -7.57 17.66 4.91
N GLU A 45 -6.28 17.86 4.58
CA GLU A 45 -5.79 17.93 3.20
C GLU A 45 -6.03 16.59 2.48
N ILE A 46 -5.72 15.47 3.14
CA ILE A 46 -5.94 14.13 2.58
C ILE A 46 -7.43 13.89 2.33
N ILE A 47 -8.30 14.28 3.26
CA ILE A 47 -9.75 14.16 3.12
C ILE A 47 -10.23 14.99 1.93
N ALA A 48 -9.85 16.26 1.84
CA ALA A 48 -10.26 17.15 0.76
C ALA A 48 -9.79 16.63 -0.61
N GLY A 49 -8.52 16.23 -0.73
CA GLY A 49 -7.98 15.65 -1.97
C GLY A 49 -8.66 14.35 -2.36
N THR A 50 -8.95 13.48 -1.39
CA THR A 50 -9.66 12.21 -1.63
C THR A 50 -11.10 12.46 -2.07
N GLN A 51 -11.81 13.39 -1.44
CA GLN A 51 -13.18 13.76 -1.82
C GLN A 51 -13.22 14.32 -3.24
N LYS A 52 -12.32 15.25 -3.58
CA LYS A 52 -12.18 15.80 -4.94
C LYS A 52 -11.93 14.69 -5.96
N PHE A 53 -10.96 13.81 -5.70
CA PHE A 53 -10.67 12.67 -6.57
C PHE A 53 -11.91 11.78 -6.78
N ILE A 54 -12.66 11.47 -5.72
CA ILE A 54 -13.87 10.65 -5.82
C ILE A 54 -14.93 11.35 -6.67
N GLN A 55 -15.19 12.63 -6.41
CA GLN A 55 -16.20 13.41 -7.14
C GLN A 55 -15.88 13.47 -8.65
N ASP A 56 -14.63 13.79 -9.01
CA ASP A 56 -14.18 13.86 -10.40
C ASP A 56 -14.34 12.51 -11.12
N ASN A 57 -14.06 11.40 -10.44
CA ASN A 57 -14.17 10.07 -11.03
C ASN A 57 -15.63 9.62 -11.18
N LEU A 58 -16.49 9.94 -10.22
CA LEU A 58 -17.92 9.66 -10.30
C LEU A 58 -18.59 10.47 -11.42
N ALA A 59 -18.23 11.75 -11.58
CA ALA A 59 -18.71 12.58 -12.67
C ALA A 59 -18.35 12.01 -14.06
N ASN A 60 -17.21 11.33 -14.15
CA ASN A 60 -16.74 10.65 -15.36
C ASN A 60 -17.19 9.17 -15.45
N SER A 61 -18.10 8.71 -14.58
CA SER A 61 -18.58 7.31 -14.54
C SER A 61 -17.48 6.25 -14.44
N ARG A 62 -16.34 6.59 -13.80
CA ARG A 62 -15.21 5.69 -13.59
C ARG A 62 -15.39 4.91 -12.28
N LYS A 63 -15.12 3.60 -12.33
CA LYS A 63 -15.09 2.76 -11.14
C LYS A 63 -13.86 3.09 -10.29
N ILE A 64 -14.02 3.11 -8.97
CA ILE A 64 -12.94 3.46 -8.04
C ILE A 64 -12.56 2.23 -7.23
N ALA A 65 -11.26 1.98 -7.07
CA ALA A 65 -10.71 0.96 -6.18
C ALA A 65 -9.78 1.61 -5.14
N LEU A 66 -10.03 1.34 -3.85
CA LEU A 66 -9.12 1.65 -2.77
C LEU A 66 -8.20 0.44 -2.53
N ILE A 67 -6.89 0.66 -2.64
CA ILE A 67 -5.89 -0.36 -2.39
C ILE A 67 -5.01 0.12 -1.24
N THR A 68 -4.93 -0.69 -0.19
CA THR A 68 -3.98 -0.50 0.91
C THR A 68 -2.73 -1.36 0.65
N SER A 69 -1.54 -0.79 0.86
CA SER A 69 -0.29 -1.48 0.54
C SER A 69 0.87 -1.16 1.49
N GLY A 70 1.80 -2.10 1.62
CA GLY A 70 2.92 -2.01 2.55
C GLY A 70 2.54 -2.39 3.98
N GLY A 71 3.52 -2.24 4.87
CA GLY A 71 3.38 -2.55 6.30
C GLY A 71 2.92 -1.37 7.13
N THR A 72 2.33 -1.64 8.30
CA THR A 72 2.11 -0.63 9.34
C THR A 72 3.16 -0.78 10.43
N THR A 73 3.56 0.35 11.03
CA THR A 73 4.52 0.39 12.13
C THR A 73 3.85 0.93 13.38
N VAL A 74 4.16 0.35 14.53
CA VAL A 74 3.71 0.84 15.84
C VAL A 74 4.93 1.33 16.62
N PRO A 75 5.03 2.63 16.95
CA PRO A 75 6.12 3.16 17.75
C PRO A 75 6.03 2.66 19.20
N LEU A 76 7.18 2.35 19.81
CA LEU A 76 7.25 1.95 21.23
C LEU A 76 7.56 3.12 22.18
N GLU A 77 8.00 4.25 21.63
CA GLU A 77 8.32 5.46 22.38
C GLU A 77 8.00 6.73 21.56
N LYS A 78 7.76 7.86 22.28
CA LYS A 78 7.37 9.16 21.68
C LYS A 78 8.41 9.68 20.67
N ASN A 79 9.68 9.61 21.04
CA ASN A 79 10.79 9.87 20.13
C ASN A 79 11.21 8.53 19.53
N THR A 80 10.55 8.15 18.45
CA THR A 80 10.60 6.78 17.93
C THR A 80 11.97 6.42 17.39
N VAL A 81 12.64 5.47 18.05
CA VAL A 81 13.86 4.81 17.55
C VAL A 81 13.56 3.32 17.27
N ARG A 82 12.71 2.71 18.09
CA ARG A 82 12.27 1.32 17.98
C ARG A 82 10.78 1.28 17.69
N PHE A 83 10.41 0.34 16.84
CA PHE A 83 9.06 0.14 16.39
C PHE A 83 8.81 -1.33 16.09
N ILE A 84 7.55 -1.75 16.21
CA ILE A 84 7.08 -3.03 15.68
C ILE A 84 6.67 -2.78 14.23
N ASP A 85 7.13 -3.62 13.30
CA ASP A 85 6.84 -3.50 11.88
C ASP A 85 6.10 -4.74 11.36
N ASN A 86 4.91 -4.53 10.78
CA ASN A 86 4.23 -5.56 10.00
C ASN A 86 4.84 -5.63 8.60
N PHE A 87 5.86 -6.47 8.44
CA PHE A 87 6.66 -6.50 7.21
C PHE A 87 5.81 -6.74 5.95
N SER A 88 5.88 -5.76 5.03
CA SER A 88 5.33 -5.88 3.68
C SER A 88 5.99 -4.87 2.76
N VAL A 89 6.64 -5.37 1.70
CA VAL A 89 7.28 -4.55 0.65
C VAL A 89 6.27 -3.88 -0.28
N GLY A 90 5.01 -4.31 -0.30
CA GLY A 90 3.96 -3.72 -1.14
C GLY A 90 3.79 -4.33 -2.53
N THR A 91 4.51 -5.41 -2.88
CA THR A 91 4.45 -6.05 -4.23
C THR A 91 3.03 -6.35 -4.69
N ARG A 92 2.21 -6.96 -3.82
CA ARG A 92 0.83 -7.33 -4.17
C ARG A 92 -0.03 -6.11 -4.46
N GLY A 93 0.03 -5.08 -3.60
CA GLY A 93 -0.77 -3.87 -3.81
C GLY A 93 -0.35 -3.13 -5.08
N ALA A 94 0.95 -2.99 -5.33
CA ALA A 94 1.45 -2.33 -6.53
C ALA A 94 1.04 -3.06 -7.82
N ILE A 95 1.12 -4.40 -7.84
CA ILE A 95 0.65 -5.21 -8.99
C ILE A 95 -0.87 -5.11 -9.15
N SER A 96 -1.64 -5.19 -8.05
CA SER A 96 -3.10 -5.05 -8.09
C SER A 96 -3.52 -3.67 -8.62
N ALA A 97 -2.81 -2.60 -8.24
CA ALA A 97 -3.06 -1.25 -8.75
C ALA A 97 -2.85 -1.17 -10.27
N GLU A 98 -1.74 -1.71 -10.78
CA GLU A 98 -1.49 -1.81 -12.23
C GLU A 98 -2.61 -2.59 -12.93
N TYR A 99 -3.08 -3.69 -12.33
CA TYR A 99 -4.17 -4.49 -12.86
C TYR A 99 -5.48 -3.69 -12.94
N PHE A 100 -5.90 -3.02 -11.86
CA PHE A 100 -7.13 -2.24 -11.85
C PHE A 100 -7.10 -1.08 -12.85
N ILE A 101 -5.98 -0.36 -12.92
CA ILE A 101 -5.79 0.73 -13.91
C ILE A 101 -5.94 0.18 -15.33
N LYS A 102 -5.34 -0.98 -15.64
CA LYS A 102 -5.46 -1.62 -16.96
C LYS A 102 -6.92 -1.99 -17.31
N HIS A 103 -7.77 -2.20 -16.32
CA HIS A 103 -9.19 -2.53 -16.50
C HIS A 103 -10.12 -1.31 -16.36
N GLY A 104 -9.57 -0.09 -16.47
CA GLY A 104 -10.37 1.14 -16.52
C GLY A 104 -10.83 1.65 -15.15
N TYR A 105 -10.24 1.17 -14.05
CA TYR A 105 -10.50 1.72 -12.73
C TYR A 105 -9.59 2.91 -12.43
N SER A 106 -10.15 3.86 -11.69
CA SER A 106 -9.37 4.86 -10.97
C SER A 106 -8.98 4.31 -9.60
N VAL A 107 -7.70 4.42 -9.24
CA VAL A 107 -7.16 3.76 -8.05
C VAL A 107 -6.68 4.77 -7.02
N ILE A 108 -7.19 4.66 -5.80
CA ILE A 108 -6.63 5.31 -4.61
C ILE A 108 -5.63 4.33 -4.01
N PHE A 109 -4.35 4.68 -4.04
CA PHE A 109 -3.26 3.81 -3.59
C PHE A 109 -2.68 4.29 -2.24
N PHE A 110 -3.33 3.86 -1.15
CA PHE A 110 -2.90 4.16 0.21
C PHE A 110 -1.76 3.21 0.61
N HIS A 111 -0.54 3.73 0.76
CA HIS A 111 0.63 2.88 0.93
C HIS A 111 1.61 3.40 1.97
N ARG A 112 2.39 2.48 2.55
CA ARG A 112 3.52 2.83 3.42
C ARG A 112 4.56 3.61 2.64
N LYS A 113 5.07 4.70 3.23
CA LYS A 113 6.20 5.44 2.66
C LYS A 113 7.37 4.49 2.36
N HIS A 114 7.97 4.65 1.18
CA HIS A 114 9.07 3.80 0.67
C HIS A 114 8.71 2.34 0.34
N SER A 115 7.43 1.94 0.39
CA SER A 115 7.02 0.66 -0.21
C SER A 115 6.99 0.75 -1.73
N LEU A 116 6.89 -0.42 -2.39
CA LEU A 116 6.73 -0.48 -3.83
C LEU A 116 5.45 0.23 -4.29
N GLN A 117 5.60 1.05 -5.32
CA GLN A 117 4.51 1.77 -5.98
C GLN A 117 4.22 1.16 -7.37
N PRO A 118 2.99 1.26 -7.87
CA PRO A 118 2.66 0.80 -9.22
C PRO A 118 3.60 1.43 -10.26
N PHE A 119 4.00 0.64 -11.25
CA PHE A 119 4.96 0.97 -12.31
C PHE A 119 6.42 1.15 -11.82
N ASN A 120 6.66 1.88 -10.73
CA ASN A 120 7.99 2.14 -10.16
C ASN A 120 8.71 0.90 -9.66
N ARG A 121 7.95 -0.09 -9.16
CA ARG A 121 8.50 -1.34 -8.61
C ARG A 121 9.47 -2.10 -9.52
N LYS A 122 9.47 -1.81 -10.82
CA LYS A 122 10.33 -2.45 -11.82
C LYS A 122 11.76 -1.87 -11.82
N TYR A 123 11.91 -0.62 -11.37
CA TYR A 123 13.16 0.14 -11.37
C TYR A 123 13.80 0.26 -9.99
N THR A 124 13.09 -0.12 -8.92
CA THR A 124 13.58 -0.05 -7.53
C THR A 124 14.23 -1.37 -7.07
N LYS A 125 14.90 -2.09 -7.98
CA LYS A 125 15.55 -3.36 -7.65
C LYS A 125 16.93 -3.11 -7.04
N PRO A 126 17.36 -3.85 -6.01
CA PRO A 126 18.67 -3.65 -5.38
C PRO A 126 19.85 -3.84 -6.33
N GLN A 127 19.67 -4.62 -7.41
CA GLN A 127 20.75 -4.93 -8.34
C GLN A 127 21.03 -3.81 -9.34
N ASN A 128 20.02 -2.99 -9.68
CA ASN A 128 20.13 -1.98 -10.73
C ASN A 128 19.51 -0.67 -10.23
N GLY A 129 20.32 0.37 -10.08
CA GLY A 129 19.87 1.72 -9.79
C GLY A 129 19.26 2.38 -11.04
N ILE A 130 18.66 3.56 -10.87
CA ILE A 130 18.06 4.31 -11.98
C ILE A 130 19.08 4.62 -13.09
N LEU A 131 20.34 4.86 -12.72
CA LEU A 131 21.41 5.21 -13.64
C LEU A 131 21.77 4.05 -14.57
N ASP A 132 21.53 2.80 -14.16
CA ASP A 132 21.81 1.62 -14.98
C ASP A 132 20.80 1.46 -16.14
N PHE A 133 19.74 2.27 -16.16
CA PHE A 133 18.78 2.34 -17.26
C PHE A 133 19.09 3.46 -18.26
N LEU A 134 20.16 4.24 -18.02
CA LEU A 134 20.59 5.35 -18.87
C LEU A 134 21.85 4.97 -19.65
N CYS A 135 21.87 5.29 -20.94
CA CYS A 135 23.02 5.12 -21.82
C CYS A 135 23.50 6.49 -22.30
N VAL A 136 24.82 6.70 -22.32
CA VAL A 136 25.43 7.89 -22.93
C VAL A 136 25.75 7.56 -24.38
N GLU A 137 25.11 8.26 -25.29
CA GLU A 137 25.34 8.15 -26.72
C GLU A 137 26.63 8.87 -27.14
N PRO A 138 27.24 8.50 -28.29
CA PRO A 138 28.52 9.08 -28.74
C PRO A 138 28.50 10.60 -28.99
N ASP A 139 27.32 11.19 -29.14
CA ASP A 139 27.08 12.62 -29.32
C ASP A 139 26.86 13.38 -28.00
N ASN A 140 27.16 12.74 -26.86
CA ASN A 140 26.89 13.23 -25.50
C ASN A 140 25.40 13.37 -25.16
N ASN A 141 24.49 12.76 -25.92
CA ASN A 141 23.09 12.64 -25.52
C ASN A 141 22.91 11.48 -24.53
N ILE A 142 21.89 11.58 -23.68
CA ILE A 142 21.52 10.50 -22.74
C ILE A 142 20.24 9.86 -23.27
N SER A 143 20.32 8.59 -23.63
CA SER A 143 19.17 7.75 -23.96
C SER A 143 18.79 6.89 -22.74
N GLY A 144 17.55 6.40 -22.69
CA GLY A 144 17.12 5.54 -21.61
C GLY A 144 16.32 4.36 -22.14
N THR A 145 16.72 3.14 -21.77
CA THR A 145 15.94 1.92 -22.08
C THR A 145 14.84 1.75 -21.06
N PHE A 146 13.85 2.65 -21.12
CA PHE A 146 12.66 2.54 -20.30
C PHE A 146 11.63 1.69 -21.05
N PHE A 147 11.27 0.53 -20.49
CA PHE A 147 10.13 -0.24 -20.98
C PHE A 147 8.92 0.69 -21.17
N PRO A 148 8.02 0.43 -22.13
CA PRO A 148 7.02 1.40 -22.65
C PRO A 148 6.02 1.98 -21.62
N TYR A 149 6.12 1.58 -20.35
CA TYR A 149 5.31 2.03 -19.23
C TYR A 149 5.81 3.32 -18.56
N LEU A 150 7.00 3.85 -18.90
CA LEU A 150 7.46 5.14 -18.35
C LEU A 150 6.62 6.32 -18.86
N ILE A 151 5.99 6.21 -20.04
CA ILE A 151 5.06 7.23 -20.54
C ILE A 151 3.85 7.35 -19.59
N CYS A 152 3.37 6.25 -19.00
CA CYS A 152 2.33 6.29 -17.97
C CYS A 152 2.83 6.94 -16.67
N PHE A 153 4.13 6.86 -16.36
CA PHE A 153 4.72 7.45 -15.17
C PHE A 153 4.67 8.98 -15.19
N PHE A 154 5.00 9.59 -16.33
CA PHE A 154 4.91 11.05 -16.49
C PHE A 154 3.47 11.55 -16.42
N PHE A 155 2.52 10.87 -17.07
CA PHE A 155 1.10 11.25 -17.00
C PHE A 155 0.52 11.09 -15.58
N PHE A 156 0.88 10.04 -14.84
CA PHE A 156 0.40 9.83 -13.48
C PHE A 156 1.00 10.82 -12.48
N PHE A 157 2.30 11.16 -12.62
CA PHE A 157 2.94 12.16 -11.77
C PHE A 157 2.41 13.58 -12.05
N PHE A 158 2.13 13.92 -13.32
CA PHE A 158 1.44 15.17 -13.66
C PHE A 158 0.01 15.21 -13.14
N TYR A 159 -0.71 14.08 -13.13
CA TYR A 159 -2.05 14.00 -12.56
C TYR A 159 -2.02 14.21 -11.04
N GLN A 160 -1.03 13.68 -10.32
CA GLN A 160 -0.90 13.94 -8.87
C GLN A 160 -0.44 15.36 -8.52
N LYS A 161 0.24 16.08 -9.42
CA LYS A 161 0.65 17.48 -9.18
C LYS A 161 -0.37 18.55 -9.60
N ASN A 162 -1.44 18.17 -10.31
CA ASN A 162 -2.49 19.09 -10.76
C ASN A 162 -3.85 18.87 -10.07
N VAL A 163 -3.89 18.10 -8.98
CA VAL A 163 -5.08 17.94 -8.13
C VAL A 163 -4.84 18.58 -6.78
#